data_AF-A0A2L2Z2T5-F1
#
_entry.id   AF-A0A2L2Z2T5-F1
#
_cell.length_a   1.000
_cell.length_b   1.000
_cell.length_c   1.000
_cell.angle_alpha   90.00
_cell.angle_beta   90.00
_cell.angle_gamma   90.00
#
_symmetry.space_group_name_H-M   'P 1'
#
loop_
_entity.id
_entity.type
_entity.pdbx_description
1 polymer ?
#
loop_
_entity_poly.entity_id
_entity_poly.type
_entity_poly.pdbx_seq_one_letter_code
_entity_poly.pdbx_strand_id
1 'polypeptide(L)'
;QVYQVEKVLDKRIVDGRVEYFLKWKGYPDSQNGWEPEENIYSKDLIYEYERRQELEEKQRLAAVKRSLADASSFSPAKRIKLG
;
A
#
# COMPACT_ATOMS: atom_id res chain seq x y z
N GLN A 1 -23.16 0.19 16.99
CA GLN A 1 -22.78 -1.14 17.52
C GLN A 1 -21.27 -1.27 17.42
N VAL A 2 -20.62 -2.01 18.32
CA VAL A 2 -19.15 -2.16 18.32
C VAL A 2 -18.82 -3.63 18.03
N TYR A 3 -17.88 -3.86 17.12
CA TYR A 3 -17.42 -5.18 16.72
C TYR A 3 -15.91 -5.29 16.88
N GLN A 4 -15.41 -6.49 17.18
CA GLN A 4 -13.98 -6.72 17.28
C GLN A 4 -13.38 -6.86 15.87
N VAL A 5 -12.37 -6.04 15.58
CA VAL A 5 -11.59 -6.11 14.34
C VAL A 5 -10.48 -7.15 14.52
N GLU A 6 -10.29 -7.98 13.50
CA GLU A 6 -9.18 -8.92 13.40
C GLU A 6 -7.98 -8.26 12.73
N LYS A 7 -8.20 -7.56 11.60
CA LYS A 7 -7.13 -6.94 10.82
C LYS A 7 -7.65 -5.83 9.89
N VAL A 8 -6.79 -4.85 9.60
CA VAL A 8 -6.97 -3.90 8.50
C VAL A 8 -6.38 -4.49 7.22
N LEU A 9 -7.22 -4.60 6.19
CA LEU A 9 -6.90 -5.22 4.92
C LEU A 9 -6.52 -4.21 3.85
N ASP A 10 -7.19 -3.07 3.82
CA ASP A 10 -6.99 -2.05 2.78
C ASP A 10 -7.32 -0.64 3.29
N LYS A 11 -6.93 0.37 2.50
CA LYS A 11 -7.17 1.80 2.75
C LYS A 11 -7.55 2.50 1.46
N ARG A 12 -8.52 3.40 1.54
CA ARG A 12 -8.88 4.30 0.44
C ARG A 12 -9.15 5.72 0.95
N ILE A 13 -9.18 6.66 0.01
CA ILE A 13 -9.62 8.04 0.26
C ILE A 13 -10.85 8.27 -0.61
N VAL A 14 -11.98 8.59 0.01
CA VAL A 14 -13.24 8.93 -0.67
C VAL A 14 -13.71 10.28 -0.14
N ASP A 15 -13.95 11.23 -1.04
CA ASP A 15 -14.37 12.59 -0.69
C ASP A 15 -13.47 13.28 0.37
N GLY A 16 -12.16 13.04 0.28
CA GLY A 16 -11.16 13.58 1.21
C GLY A 16 -11.12 12.90 2.58
N ARG A 17 -11.92 11.85 2.80
CA ARG A 17 -11.95 11.07 4.04
C ARG A 17 -11.22 9.75 3.88
N VAL A 18 -10.50 9.35 4.92
CA VAL A 18 -9.82 8.06 4.96
C VAL A 18 -10.79 6.99 5.44
N GLU A 19 -10.86 5.90 4.69
CA GLU A 19 -11.60 4.70 5.05
C GLU A 19 -10.68 3.49 5.01
N TYR A 20 -10.90 2.54 5.92
CA TYR A 20 -10.17 1.29 6.00
C TYR A 20 -11.10 0.10 5.80
N PHE A 21 -10.65 -0.90 5.05
CA PHE A 21 -11.35 -2.15 4.85
C PHE A 21 -10.99 -3.14 5.95
N LEU A 22 -11.98 -3.56 6.73
CA LEU A 22 -11.76 -4.31 7.96
C LEU A 22 -12.18 -5.77 7.83
N LYS A 23 -11.34 -6.66 8.39
CA LYS A 23 -11.70 -8.04 8.69
C LYS A 23 -12.32 -8.11 10.08
N TRP A 24 -13.58 -8.50 10.17
CA TRP A 24 -14.26 -8.68 11.45
C TRP A 24 -13.94 -10.03 12.07
N LYS A 25 -13.61 -10.04 13.37
CA LYS A 25 -13.23 -11.26 14.07
C LYS A 25 -14.43 -12.20 14.20
N GLY A 26 -14.25 -13.44 13.74
CA GLY A 26 -15.27 -14.48 13.82
C GLY A 26 -16.38 -14.39 12.77
N TYR A 27 -16.29 -13.46 11.82
CA TYR A 27 -17.19 -13.35 10.67
C TYR A 27 -16.49 -13.83 9.40
N PRO A 28 -17.21 -14.24 8.35
CA PRO A 28 -16.61 -14.56 7.05
C PRO A 28 -16.11 -13.30 6.32
N ASP A 29 -15.21 -13.47 5.34
CA ASP A 29 -14.65 -12.36 4.56
C ASP A 29 -15.71 -11.60 3.75
N SER A 30 -16.84 -12.25 3.44
CA SER A 30 -17.99 -11.62 2.77
C SER A 30 -18.64 -10.50 3.59
N GLN A 31 -18.38 -10.44 4.90
CA GLN A 31 -18.88 -9.39 5.79
C GLN A 31 -17.86 -8.25 5.96
N ASN A 32 -16.67 -8.36 5.37
CA ASN A 32 -15.67 -7.29 5.45
C ASN A 32 -16.25 -6.00 4.85
N GLY A 33 -15.94 -4.87 5.46
CA GLY A 33 -16.56 -3.59 5.12
C GLY A 33 -15.59 -2.42 5.26
N TRP A 34 -15.96 -1.30 4.65
CA TRP A 34 -15.24 -0.04 4.75
C TRP A 34 -15.78 0.77 5.93
N GLU A 35 -14.88 1.19 6.81
CA GLU A 35 -15.21 2.08 7.94
C GLU A 35 -14.31 3.32 7.88
N PRO A 36 -14.85 4.51 8.19
CA PRO A 36 -14.03 5.71 8.31
C PRO A 36 -13.02 5.56 9.44
N GLU A 37 -11.87 6.22 9.32
CA GLU A 37 -10.81 6.22 10.35
C GLU A 37 -11.38 6.58 11.74
N GLU A 38 -12.32 7.52 11.78
CA GLU A 38 -12.99 8.00 13.00
C GLU A 38 -13.76 6.89 13.75
N ASN A 39 -14.19 5.83 13.05
CA ASN A 39 -14.91 4.69 13.64
C ASN A 39 -13.96 3.61 14.21
N ILE A 40 -12.64 3.74 14.00
CA ILE A 40 -11.66 2.72 14.39
C ILE A 40 -10.95 3.15 15.67
N TYR A 41 -11.39 2.58 16.79
CA TYR A 41 -10.83 2.91 18.11
C TYR A 41 -9.41 2.38 18.33
N SER A 42 -9.06 1.27 17.69
CA SER A 42 -7.76 0.61 17.85
C SER A 42 -6.73 1.17 16.87
N LYS A 43 -6.04 2.25 17.27
CA LYS A 43 -4.99 2.89 16.46
C LYS A 43 -3.81 1.98 16.13
N ASP A 44 -3.55 0.98 16.96
CA ASP A 44 -2.48 0.00 16.71
C ASP A 44 -2.70 -0.78 15.40
N LEU A 45 -3.95 -1.13 15.09
CA LEU A 45 -4.29 -1.83 13.85
C LEU A 45 -4.02 -0.97 12.61
N ILE A 46 -4.34 0.32 12.70
CA ILE A 46 -4.04 1.29 11.64
C ILE A 46 -2.53 1.43 11.50
N TYR A 47 -1.83 1.61 12.61
CA TYR A 47 -0.38 1.80 12.61
C TYR A 47 0.38 0.60 12.01
N GLU A 48 -0.01 -0.62 12.36
CA GLU A 48 0.57 -1.83 11.78
C GLU A 48 0.32 -1.93 10.27
N TYR A 49 -0.87 -1.55 9.81
CA TYR A 49 -1.20 -1.50 8.39
C TYR A 49 -0.34 -0.46 7.66
N GLU A 50 -0.34 0.80 8.11
CA GLU A 50 0.40 1.89 7.47
C GLU A 50 1.91 1.58 7.42
N ARG A 51 2.47 1.02 8.50
CA ARG A 51 3.88 0.62 8.55
C ARG A 51 4.20 -0.44 7.49
N ARG A 52 3.31 -1.42 7.30
CA ARG A 52 3.47 -2.45 6.26
C ARG A 52 3.42 -1.83 4.86
N GLN A 53 2.44 -0.96 4.60
CA GLN A 53 2.30 -0.29 3.30
C GLN A 53 3.53 0.57 2.97
N GLU A 54 4.05 1.33 3.95
CA GLU A 54 5.25 2.16 3.75
C GLU A 54 6.48 1.31 3.41
N LEU A 55 6.65 0.16 4.07
CA LEU A 55 7.77 -0.74 3.79
C LEU A 55 7.67 -1.34 2.38
N GLU A 56 6.49 -1.81 2.00
CA GLU A 56 6.22 -2.35 0.66
C GLU A 56 6.44 -1.30 -0.43
N GLU A 57 5.98 -0.06 -0.21
CA GLU A 57 6.22 1.05 -1.14
C GLU A 57 7.70 1.36 -1.28
N LYS A 58 8.45 1.46 -0.17
CA LYS A 58 9.90 1.68 -0.19
C LYS A 58 10.63 0.58 -0.97
N GLN A 59 10.25 -0.68 -0.77
CA GLN A 59 10.82 -1.81 -1.51
C GLN A 59 10.50 -1.72 -3.00
N ARG A 60 9.26 -1.40 -3.36
CA ARG A 60 8.83 -1.22 -4.75
C ARG A 60 9.60 -0.08 -5.42
N LEU A 61 9.73 1.06 -4.76
CA LEU A 61 10.50 2.20 -5.27
C LEU A 61 11.98 1.86 -5.45
N ALA A 62 12.57 1.10 -4.52
CA ALA A 62 13.96 0.64 -4.64
C ALA A 62 14.15 -0.31 -5.83
N ALA A 63 13.22 -1.24 -6.06
CA ALA A 63 13.23 -2.13 -7.22
C ALA A 63 13.11 -1.34 -8.53
N VAL A 64 12.16 -0.40 -8.62
CA VAL A 64 12.00 0.46 -9.81
C VAL A 64 13.25 1.28 -10.09
N LYS A 65 13.88 1.89 -9.06
CA LYS A 65 15.13 2.64 -9.23
C LYS A 65 16.28 1.77 -9.76
N ARG A 66 16.40 0.52 -9.27
CA ARG A 66 17.40 -0.43 -9.78
C ARG A 66 17.14 -0.78 -11.24
N SER A 67 15.89 -1.08 -11.61
CA SER A 67 15.52 -1.39 -13.01
C SER A 67 15.75 -0.20 -13.95
N LEU A 68 15.47 1.04 -13.52
CA LEU A 68 15.75 2.24 -14.32
C LEU A 68 17.26 2.47 -14.52
N ALA A 69 18.07 2.22 -13.49
CA ALA A 69 19.53 2.33 -13.59
C ALA A 69 20.11 1.28 -14.56
N ASP A 70 19.60 0.05 -14.52
CA ASP A 70 19.97 -1.02 -15.45
C ASP A 70 19.59 -0.65 -16.90
N ALA A 71 18.35 -0.21 -17.14
CA ALA A 71 17.89 0.20 -18.46
C ALA A 71 18.69 1.40 -19.03
N SER A 72 19.07 2.36 -18.19
CA SER A 72 19.95 3.48 -18.55
C SER A 72 21.34 3.02 -19.02
N SER A 73 21.87 1.95 -18.40
CA SER A 73 23.16 1.36 -18.75
C SER A 73 23.14 0.64 -20.12
N PHE A 74 21.96 0.22 -20.58
CA PHE A 74 21.71 -0.27 -21.94
C PHE A 74 21.32 0.87 -22.88
N SER A 75 22.21 1.84 -23.08
CA SER A 75 22.08 2.77 -24.22
C SER A 75 22.73 2.14 -25.47
N PRO A 76 21.97 1.76 -26.52
CA PRO A 76 22.56 1.36 -27.80
C PRO A 76 23.00 2.60 -28.58
N ALA A 77 23.85 3.45 -27.99
CA ALA A 77 24.51 4.50 -28.73
C ALA A 77 25.68 3.88 -29.51
N LYS A 78 25.36 3.27 -30.67
CA LYS A 78 26.36 3.08 -31.72
C LYS A 78 26.88 4.47 -32.12
N ARG A 79 27.96 4.89 -31.48
CA ARG A 79 28.75 6.06 -31.84
C ARG A 79 29.33 5.80 -33.23
N ILE A 80 28.67 6.32 -34.26
CA ILE A 80 29.20 6.35 -35.62
C ILE A 80 30.42 7.28 -35.59
N LYS A 81 31.63 6.74 -35.83
CA LYS A 81 32.81 7.55 -36.14
C LYS A 81 32.64 8.05 -37.57
N LEU A 82 32.52 9.36 -37.75
CA LEU A 82 32.61 9.99 -39.06
C LEU A 82 34.02 10.59 -39.22
N GLY A 83 34.68 10.18 -40.31
CA GLY A 83 35.79 10.82 -41.04
C GLY A 83 36.85 11.55 -40.27
#